data_AF-B9RC13-F1
#
_entry.id   AF-B9RC13-F1
#
_cell.length_a   1.000
_cell.length_b   1.000
_cell.length_c   1.000
_cell.angle_alpha   90.00
_cell.angle_beta   90.00
_cell.angle_gamma   90.00
#
_symmetry.space_group_name_H-M   'P 1'
#
loop_
_entity.id
_entity.type
_entity.pdbx_description
1 polymer ?
#
loop_
_entity_poly.entity_id
_entity_poly.type
_entity_poly.pdbx_seq_one_letter_code
_entity_poly.pdbx_strand_id
1 'polypeptide(L)' 'MVVGDDSGHFITCAFRVMNGVFEVREGEAVGLREALSWVKNLGYHKVIFELSCKAVVDVVMVRTEDVANSAL' A
#
# COMPACT_ATOMS: atom_id res chain seq x y z
N MET A 1 0.01 7.16 -7.55
CA MET A 1 0.89 5.97 -7.41
C MET A 1 1.95 6.05 -8.49
N VAL A 2 3.19 5.71 -8.16
CA VAL A 2 4.34 5.74 -9.07
C VAL A 2 5.08 4.41 -8.90
N VAL A 3 5.58 3.86 -10.01
CA VAL A 3 6.48 2.70 -10.00
C VAL A 3 7.84 3.16 -10.53
N GLY A 4 8.88 2.87 -9.76
CA GLY A 4 10.27 2.98 -10.19
C GLY A 4 10.94 1.61 -10.30
N ASP A 5 12.06 1.56 -11.01
CA ASP A 5 12.98 0.42 -10.96
C ASP A 5 13.81 0.44 -9.66
N ASP A 6 14.64 -0.58 -9.48
CA ASP A 6 15.53 -0.72 -8.31
C ASP A 6 16.65 0.34 -8.26
N SER A 7 16.91 1.02 -9.38
CA SER A 7 17.86 2.13 -9.50
C SER A 7 17.19 3.50 -9.24
N GLY A 8 15.88 3.50 -8.96
CA GLY A 8 15.09 4.71 -8.72
C GLY A 8 14.61 5.43 -9.98
N HIS A 9 14.76 4.84 -11.17
CA HIS A 9 14.22 5.43 -12.39
C HIS A 9 12.71 5.22 -12.49
N PHE A 10 12.02 6.25 -12.95
CA PHE A 10 10.59 6.18 -13.23
C PHE A 10 10.27 5.16 -14.33
N ILE A 11 9.28 4.29 -14.08
CA ILE A 11 8.72 3.37 -15.08
C ILE A 11 7.34 3.83 -15.52
N THR A 12 6.41 4.02 -14.58
CA THR A 12 5.02 4.37 -14.88
C THR A 12 4.31 5.00 -13.67
N CYS A 13 3.20 5.70 -13.91
CA CYS A 13 2.33 6.22 -12.87
C CYS A 13 0.86 5.98 -13.18
N ALA A 14 0.06 5.96 -12.12
CA ALA A 14 -1.38 5.95 -12.21
C ALA A 14 -1.99 6.79 -11.08
N PHE A 15 -3.15 7.37 -11.38
CA PHE A 15 -3.98 8.03 -10.41
C PHE A 15 -5.42 7.52 -10.50
N ARG A 16 -6.13 7.61 -9.38
CA ARG A 16 -7.54 7.30 -9.24
C ARG A 16 -8.17 8.40 -8.39
N VAL A 17 -9.35 8.84 -8.79
CA VAL A 17 -10.16 9.76 -7.98
C VAL A 17 -11.16 8.91 -7.21
N MET A 18 -11.19 9.09 -5.91
CA MET A 18 -12.18 8.47 -5.04
C MET A 18 -12.95 9.53 -4.30
N ASN A 19 -14.27 9.52 -4.50
CA ASN A 19 -15.17 10.46 -3.86
C ASN A 19 -15.51 9.97 -2.45
N GLY A 20 -15.55 10.89 -1.50
CA GLY A 20 -15.87 10.61 -0.10
C GLY A 20 -15.11 11.53 0.85
N VAL A 21 -15.49 11.48 2.13
CA VAL A 21 -14.72 12.08 3.23
C VAL A 21 -13.99 10.94 3.92
N PHE A 22 -12.66 11.02 3.95
CA PHE A 22 -11.81 10.00 4.55
C PHE A 22 -10.94 10.63 5.61
N GLU A 23 -10.74 9.91 6.72
CA GLU A 23 -9.60 10.18 7.58
C GLU A 23 -8.30 9.83 6.84
N VAL A 24 -7.18 10.47 7.22
CA VAL A 24 -5.87 10.26 6.57
C VAL A 24 -5.52 8.76 6.48
N ARG A 25 -5.73 8.02 7.58
CA ARG A 25 -5.48 6.58 7.63
C ARG A 25 -6.34 5.78 6.64
N GLU A 26 -7.61 6.16 6.49
CA GLU A 26 -8.55 5.48 5.60
C GLU A 26 -8.21 5.77 4.13
N GLY A 27 -7.92 7.03 3.82
CA GLY A 27 -7.49 7.44 2.47
C GLY A 27 -6.21 6.72 2.04
N GLU A 28 -5.23 6.59 2.93
CA GLU A 28 -3.97 5.88 2.66
C GLU A 28 -4.17 4.36 2.54
N ALA A 29 -5.00 3.74 3.40
CA ALA A 29 -5.33 2.32 3.29
C ALA A 29 -6.06 2.00 1.97
N VAL A 30 -6.95 2.89 1.54
CA VAL A 30 -7.63 2.82 0.25
C VAL A 30 -6.63 3.01 -0.90
N GLY A 31 -5.73 3.98 -0.80
CA GLY A 31 -4.65 4.20 -1.77
C GLY A 31 -3.78 2.97 -1.94
N LEU A 32 -3.41 2.31 -0.84
CA LEU A 32 -2.68 1.04 -0.85
C LEU A 32 -3.45 -0.07 -1.57
N ARG A 33 -4.76 -0.21 -1.30
CA ARG A 33 -5.62 -1.20 -1.97
C ARG A 33 -5.61 -1.00 -3.50
N GLU A 34 -5.75 0.24 -3.95
CA GLU A 34 -5.70 0.56 -5.39
C GLU A 34 -4.32 0.30 -5.98
N ALA A 35 -3.25 0.58 -5.24
CA ALA A 35 -1.87 0.29 -5.66
C ALA A 35 -1.61 -1.20 -5.81
N LEU A 36 -2.07 -2.02 -4.86
CA LEU A 36 -1.97 -3.48 -4.91
C LEU A 36 -2.71 -4.05 -6.12
N SER A 37 -3.94 -3.58 -6.36
CA SER A 37 -4.74 -3.99 -7.52
C SER A 37 -4.05 -3.61 -8.84
N TRP A 38 -3.52 -2.39 -8.91
CA TRP A 38 -2.82 -1.90 -10.10
C TRP A 38 -1.54 -2.69 -10.40
N VAL A 39 -0.68 -2.89 -9.40
CA VAL A 39 0.55 -3.70 -9.52
C VAL A 39 0.25 -5.13 -9.94
N LYS A 40 -0.81 -5.74 -9.36
CA LYS A 40 -1.27 -7.08 -9.74
C LYS A 40 -1.66 -7.13 -11.22
N ASN A 41 -2.38 -6.14 -11.72
CA ASN A 41 -2.81 -6.07 -13.12
C ASN A 41 -1.65 -5.80 -14.09
N LEU A 42 -0.57 -5.14 -13.64
CA LEU A 42 0.67 -4.98 -14.41
C LEU A 42 1.51 -6.26 -14.46
N GLY A 43 1.18 -7.28 -13.65
CA GLY A 43 1.94 -8.53 -13.58
C GLY A 43 3.28 -8.39 -12.87
N TYR A 44 3.45 -7.35 -12.04
CA TYR A 44 4.68 -7.17 -11.28
C TYR A 44 4.71 -8.07 -10.05
N HIS A 45 5.90 -8.60 -9.77
CA HIS A 45 6.18 -9.48 -8.65
C HIS A 45 7.41 -8.97 -7.89
N LYS A 46 7.52 -9.30 -6.59
CA LYS A 46 8.64 -8.87 -5.72
C LYS A 46 8.84 -7.34 -5.72
N VAL A 47 7.76 -6.61 -5.45
CA VAL A 47 7.78 -5.14 -5.35
C VAL A 47 7.87 -4.68 -3.90
N ILE A 48 8.37 -3.45 -3.71
CA ILE A 48 8.34 -2.75 -2.42
C ILE A 48 7.28 -1.65 -2.52
N PHE A 49 6.37 -1.61 -1.54
CA PHE A 49 5.40 -0.53 -1.42
C PHE A 49 5.89 0.48 -0.38
N GLU A 50 6.07 1.72 -0.81
CA GLU A 50 6.40 2.85 0.05
C GLU A 50 5.14 3.66 0.34
N LEU A 51 4.84 3.90 1.62
CA LEU A 51 3.67 4.66 2.06
C LEU A 51 4.08 5.75 3.04
N SER A 52 3.42 6.91 2.93
CA SER A 52 3.55 8.05 3.85
C SER A 52 2.85 7.84 5.21
N CYS A 53 2.11 6.75 5.39
CA CYS A 53 1.29 6.52 6.58
C CYS A 53 1.81 5.36 7.44
N LYS A 54 2.59 5.67 8.48
CA LYS A 54 3.09 4.67 9.44
C LYS A 54 1.97 3.84 10.07
N ALA A 55 0.82 4.45 10.38
CA ALA A 55 -0.31 3.72 10.98
C ALA A 55 -0.85 2.60 10.06
N VAL A 56 -0.85 2.83 8.74
CA VAL A 56 -1.25 1.79 7.77
C VAL A 56 -0.17 0.73 7.65
N VAL A 57 1.10 1.12 7.56
CA VAL A 57 2.24 0.20 7.50
C VAL A 57 2.26 -0.71 8.72
N ASP A 58 2.12 -0.15 9.92
CA ASP A 58 2.16 -0.91 11.16
C ASP A 58 1.06 -1.99 11.19
N VAL A 59 -0.17 -1.66 10.76
CA VAL A 59 -1.29 -2.61 10.70
C VAL A 59 -1.09 -3.71 9.65
N VAL A 60 -0.55 -3.37 8.47
CA VAL A 60 -0.34 -4.33 7.37
C VAL A 60 0.82 -5.28 7.67
N MET A 61 1.83 -4.80 8.40
CA MET A 61 3.02 -5.57 8.73
C MET A 61 2.91 -6.35 10.04
N VAL A 62 1.77 -6.25 10.76
CA VAL A 62 1.51 -7.10 11.93
C VAL A 62 1.55 -8.56 11.47
N ARG A 63 2.43 -9.36 12.07
CA ARG A 63 2.46 -10.79 11.77
C ARG A 63 1.21 -11.42 12.38
N THR A 64 0.64 -12.39 11.71
CA THR A 64 -0.49 -13.18 12.25
C THR A 64 -0.15 -13.78 13.62
N GLU A 65 1.13 -14.03 13.88
CA GLU A 65 1.70 -14.48 15.16
C GLU A 65 1.56 -13.44 16.29
N ASP A 66 1.68 -12.14 15.98
CA ASP A 66 1.58 -11.05 16.97
C ASP A 66 0.14 -10.82 17.43
N VAL A 67 -0.83 -11.06 16.54
CA VAL A 67 -2.26 -11.03 16.87
C VAL A 67 -2.65 -12.22 17.74
N ALA A 68 -2.08 -13.40 17.47
CA ALA A 68 -2.37 -14.61 18.25
C ALA A 68 -1.84 -14.51 19.70
N ASN A 69 -0.71 -13.85 19.91
CA ASN A 69 -0.09 -13.68 21.23
C ASN A 69 -0.66 -12.50 22.06
N SER A 70 -1.52 -11.66 21.48
CA SER A 70 -2.18 -10.53 22.18
C SER A 70 -3.63 -10.83 22.58
N ALA A 71 -4.16 -11.99 22.20
CA ALA A 71 -5.51 -12.45 22.55
C ALA A 71 -5.55 -13.45 23.74
N LEU A 72 -4.41 -13.68 24.40
CA LEU A 72 -4.23 -14.47 25.63
C LEU A 72 -3.78 -13.54 26.77
#